data_AF-A0A7S0KXQ4-F1
#
_entry.id   AF-A0A7S0KXQ4-F1
#
_cell.length_a   1.000
_cell.length_b   1.000
_cell.length_c   1.000
_cell.angle_alpha   90.00
_cell.angle_beta   90.00
_cell.angle_gamma   90.00
#
_symmetry.space_group_name_H-M   'P 1'
#
loop_
_entity.id
_entity.type
_entity.pdbx_description
1 polymer ?
#
loop_
_entity_poly.entity_id
_entity_poly.type
_entity_poly.pdbx_seq_one_letter_code
_entity_poly.pdbx_strand_id
1 'polypeptide(L)'
;AGDAKAAGGGTAQLAASSANRGKFVECHASTAFKGALREVLENPSVAALIADTKAAAEVRALDDFFETLADRPDRALYGPAHVLAAHDMLAIESLLIVDSVFRSKDANERRRWAQTVDEVRGAGGKTHVFSAAHASGEQLWELTGVAATLRFPLPDLVDAELPPPQF
;
A
#
# COMPACT_ATOMS: atom_id res chain seq x y z
N ALA A 1 -46.83 -15.77 -46.56
CA ALA A 1 -47.21 -15.01 -45.35
C ALA A 1 -46.61 -15.73 -44.15
N GLY A 2 -45.70 -15.07 -43.44
CA GLY A 2 -45.03 -15.66 -42.28
C GLY A 2 -43.67 -15.01 -42.03
N ASP A 3 -43.67 -13.68 -41.91
CA ASP A 3 -42.49 -12.86 -41.64
C ASP A 3 -41.79 -13.23 -40.33
N ALA A 4 -40.46 -13.25 -40.43
CA ALA A 4 -39.50 -13.44 -39.36
C ALA A 4 -39.57 -12.32 -38.32
N LYS A 5 -39.82 -12.68 -37.07
CA LYS A 5 -39.67 -11.78 -35.92
C LYS A 5 -39.07 -12.54 -34.75
N ALA A 6 -37.78 -12.32 -34.51
CA ALA A 6 -37.14 -12.16 -33.19
C ALA A 6 -35.63 -12.49 -33.23
N ALA A 7 -34.78 -11.47 -33.37
CA ALA A 7 -33.37 -11.51 -32.93
C ALA A 7 -32.80 -10.07 -32.85
N GLY A 8 -33.48 -9.17 -32.15
CA GLY A 8 -33.11 -7.75 -32.06
C GLY A 8 -32.28 -7.34 -30.83
N GLY A 9 -31.84 -8.28 -29.98
CA GLY A 9 -31.23 -7.96 -28.68
C GLY A 9 -29.69 -7.91 -28.64
N GLY A 10 -28.97 -8.53 -29.58
CA GLY A 10 -27.54 -8.80 -29.44
C GLY A 10 -26.58 -7.67 -29.88
N THR A 11 -26.99 -6.80 -30.81
CA THR A 11 -26.08 -5.84 -31.47
C THR A 11 -25.76 -4.63 -30.60
N ALA A 12 -26.68 -4.18 -29.74
CA ALA A 12 -26.45 -3.07 -28.82
C ALA A 12 -25.42 -3.41 -27.73
N GLN A 13 -25.37 -4.68 -27.30
CA GLN A 13 -24.47 -5.16 -26.24
C GLN A 13 -23.03 -5.33 -26.74
N LEU A 14 -22.86 -5.67 -28.03
CA LEU A 14 -21.56 -5.72 -28.72
C LEU A 14 -20.98 -4.33 -29.01
N ALA A 15 -21.84 -3.34 -29.29
CA ALA A 15 -21.43 -1.95 -29.49
C ALA A 15 -20.98 -1.26 -28.18
N ALA A 16 -21.62 -1.58 -27.05
CA ALA A 16 -21.23 -1.06 -25.74
C ALA A 16 -19.88 -1.64 -25.25
N SER A 17 -19.54 -2.86 -25.65
CA SER A 17 -18.25 -3.51 -25.34
C SER A 17 -17.14 -3.06 -26.28
N SER A 18 -17.42 -2.75 -27.55
CA SER A 18 -16.43 -2.17 -28.48
C SER A 18 -16.05 -0.72 -28.12
N ALA A 19 -16.97 0.07 -27.56
CA ALA A 19 -16.69 1.43 -27.09
C ALA A 19 -15.72 1.48 -25.90
N ASN A 20 -15.62 0.40 -25.11
CA ASN A 20 -14.75 0.31 -23.94
C ASN A 20 -13.51 -0.55 -24.18
N ARG A 21 -13.21 -0.97 -25.42
CA ARG A 21 -12.10 -1.90 -25.73
C ARG A 21 -10.74 -1.40 -25.22
N GLY A 22 -10.52 -0.09 -25.21
CA GLY A 22 -9.29 0.53 -24.69
C GLY A 22 -9.11 0.44 -23.16
N LYS A 23 -10.13 -0.02 -22.42
CA LYS A 23 -10.04 -0.28 -20.97
C LYS A 23 -9.60 -1.72 -20.65
N PHE A 24 -9.62 -2.62 -21.65
CA PHE A 24 -9.20 -4.00 -21.49
C PHE A 24 -7.73 -4.12 -21.86
N VAL A 25 -6.91 -4.49 -20.88
CA VAL A 25 -5.47 -4.70 -21.06
C VAL A 25 -5.17 -6.17 -20.82
N GLU A 26 -4.49 -6.80 -21.77
CA GLU A 26 -3.96 -8.15 -21.61
C GLU A 26 -2.59 -8.06 -20.93
N CYS A 27 -2.38 -8.88 -19.90
CA CYS A 27 -1.16 -8.89 -19.10
C CYS A 27 -0.78 -10.32 -18.72
N HIS A 28 0.52 -10.54 -18.56
CA HIS A 28 1.04 -11.80 -18.04
C HIS A 28 0.77 -11.90 -16.54
N ALA A 29 0.28 -13.05 -16.10
CA ALA A 29 0.12 -13.40 -14.70
C ALA A 29 0.63 -14.81 -14.48
N SER A 30 1.51 -15.00 -13.49
CA SER A 30 2.11 -16.31 -13.20
C SER A 30 1.14 -17.28 -12.52
N THR A 31 0.09 -16.79 -11.86
CA THR A 31 -0.96 -17.63 -11.24
C THR A 31 -2.34 -16.99 -11.34
N ALA A 32 -3.40 -17.77 -11.08
CA ALA A 32 -4.78 -17.27 -11.01
C ALA A 32 -5.22 -16.85 -9.58
N PHE A 33 -4.29 -16.78 -8.64
CA PHE A 33 -4.56 -16.43 -7.23
C PHE A 33 -4.29 -14.95 -6.96
N LYS A 34 -4.81 -14.44 -5.82
CA LYS A 34 -4.76 -13.01 -5.46
C LYS A 34 -3.36 -12.39 -5.52
N GLY A 35 -2.32 -13.16 -5.21
CA GLY A 35 -0.92 -12.70 -5.27
C GLY A 35 -0.45 -12.31 -6.68
N ALA A 36 -1.02 -12.89 -7.74
CA ALA A 36 -0.68 -12.52 -9.12
C ALA A 36 -1.18 -11.13 -9.51
N LEU A 37 -2.14 -10.56 -8.79
CA LEU A 37 -2.55 -9.17 -9.02
C LEU A 37 -1.37 -8.21 -8.80
N ARG A 38 -0.48 -8.49 -7.85
CA ARG A 38 0.72 -7.69 -7.64
C ARG A 38 1.62 -7.68 -8.89
N GLU A 39 1.92 -8.86 -9.41
CA GLU A 39 2.74 -9.04 -10.63
C GLU A 39 2.15 -8.29 -11.82
N VAL A 40 0.82 -8.33 -11.97
CA VAL A 40 0.12 -7.58 -13.03
C VAL A 40 0.24 -6.06 -12.83
N LEU A 41 0.12 -5.57 -11.59
CA LEU A 41 0.23 -4.14 -11.27
C LEU A 41 1.67 -3.62 -11.44
N GLU A 42 2.68 -4.47 -11.24
CA GLU A 42 4.11 -4.16 -11.45
C GLU A 42 4.50 -4.12 -12.92
N ASN A 43 3.73 -4.75 -13.82
CA ASN A 43 4.04 -4.77 -15.24
C ASN A 43 4.10 -3.35 -15.81
N PRO A 44 5.20 -2.92 -16.47
CA PRO A 44 5.37 -1.53 -16.93
C PRO A 44 4.27 -1.06 -17.89
N SER A 45 3.67 -1.99 -18.64
CA SER A 45 2.56 -1.70 -19.57
C SER A 45 1.29 -1.32 -18.81
N VAL A 46 1.01 -1.98 -17.69
CA VAL A 46 -0.16 -1.70 -16.84
C VAL A 46 0.16 -0.54 -15.90
N ALA A 47 1.33 -0.54 -15.27
CA ALA A 47 1.79 0.47 -14.32
C ALA A 47 1.74 1.91 -14.87
N ALA A 48 1.99 2.13 -16.16
CA ALA A 48 1.85 3.43 -16.81
C ALA A 48 0.37 3.89 -16.93
N LEU A 49 -0.54 2.95 -17.16
CA LEU A 49 -1.99 3.18 -17.26
C LEU A 49 -2.65 3.39 -15.89
N ILE A 50 -2.10 2.79 -14.83
CA ILE A 50 -2.63 2.86 -13.46
C ILE A 50 -1.77 3.70 -12.50
N ALA A 51 -0.77 4.42 -13.02
CA ALA A 51 0.21 5.17 -12.21
C ALA A 51 -0.43 6.16 -11.23
N ASP A 52 -1.60 6.71 -11.60
CA ASP A 52 -2.37 7.66 -10.79
C ASP A 52 -3.33 6.99 -9.79
N THR A 53 -3.30 5.67 -9.66
CA THR A 53 -4.13 4.96 -8.68
C THR A 53 -3.43 4.89 -7.33
N LYS A 54 -4.21 5.07 -6.24
CA LYS A 54 -3.71 4.96 -4.86
C LYS A 54 -3.00 3.62 -4.61
N ALA A 55 -3.51 2.54 -5.19
CA ALA A 55 -2.94 1.20 -5.08
C ALA A 55 -1.51 1.13 -5.68
N ALA A 56 -1.27 1.74 -6.85
CA ALA A 56 0.06 1.77 -7.45
C ALA A 56 1.06 2.55 -6.58
N ALA A 57 0.63 3.64 -5.94
CA ALA A 57 1.48 4.41 -5.02
C ALA A 57 1.79 3.63 -3.72
N GLU A 58 0.83 2.84 -3.22
CA GLU A 58 1.01 1.95 -2.07
C GLU A 58 2.02 0.84 -2.38
N VAL A 59 1.88 0.15 -3.51
CA VAL A 59 2.81 -0.91 -3.94
C VAL A 59 4.24 -0.35 -4.08
N ARG A 60 4.41 0.78 -4.78
CA ARG A 60 5.73 1.42 -4.91
C ARG A 60 6.35 1.80 -3.57
N ALA A 61 5.55 2.37 -2.65
CA ALA A 61 6.07 2.77 -1.34
C ALA A 61 6.54 1.54 -0.51
N LEU A 62 5.88 0.39 -0.67
CA LEU A 62 6.27 -0.85 -0.03
C LEU A 62 7.54 -1.43 -0.67
N ASP A 63 7.64 -1.41 -2.00
CA ASP A 63 8.84 -1.85 -2.73
C ASP A 63 10.06 -0.98 -2.36
N ASP A 64 9.91 0.36 -2.35
CA ASP A 64 10.95 1.31 -1.93
C ASP A 64 11.42 1.04 -0.49
N PHE A 65 10.51 0.63 0.40
CA PHE A 65 10.84 0.24 1.77
C PHE A 65 11.69 -1.03 1.80
N PHE A 66 11.31 -2.07 1.06
CA PHE A 66 12.08 -3.31 0.98
C PHE A 66 13.45 -3.11 0.33
N GLU A 67 13.54 -2.28 -0.71
CA GLU A 67 14.81 -1.91 -1.34
C GLU A 67 15.71 -1.17 -0.35
N THR A 68 15.15 -0.20 0.39
CA THR A 68 15.89 0.51 1.44
C THR A 68 16.36 -0.44 2.54
N LEU A 69 15.53 -1.40 2.96
CA LEU A 69 15.89 -2.39 3.96
C LEU A 69 17.03 -3.31 3.49
N ALA A 70 17.06 -3.67 2.21
CA ALA A 70 18.10 -4.49 1.62
C ALA A 70 19.44 -3.74 1.47
N ASP A 71 19.39 -2.48 1.04
CA ASP A 71 20.58 -1.64 0.83
C ASP A 71 21.15 -1.07 2.13
N ARG A 72 20.26 -0.56 2.99
CA ARG A 72 20.57 0.24 4.19
C ARG A 72 19.59 -0.07 5.32
N PRO A 73 19.83 -1.16 6.08
CA PRO A 73 18.95 -1.56 7.18
C PRO A 73 18.87 -0.51 8.30
N ASP A 74 19.84 0.38 8.39
CA ASP A 74 19.89 1.53 9.29
C ASP A 74 18.88 2.65 8.96
N ARG A 75 18.23 2.59 7.78
CA ARG A 75 17.23 3.56 7.33
C ARG A 75 15.80 3.03 7.24
N ALA A 76 15.58 1.76 7.51
CA ALA A 76 14.25 1.15 7.44
C ALA A 76 13.90 0.53 8.79
N LEU A 77 12.84 1.02 9.42
CA LEU A 77 12.36 0.50 10.69
C LEU A 77 10.95 -0.04 10.54
N TYR A 78 10.67 -1.12 11.24
CA TYR A 78 9.33 -1.68 11.38
C TYR A 78 9.07 -1.95 12.85
N GLY A 79 7.79 -1.98 13.23
CA GLY A 79 7.41 -2.12 14.63
C GLY A 79 6.88 -0.83 15.24
N PRO A 80 5.83 -0.90 16.06
CA PRO A 80 5.19 0.29 16.61
C PRO A 80 6.11 1.05 17.58
N ALA A 81 6.97 0.37 18.34
CA ALA A 81 7.91 1.01 19.26
C ALA A 81 9.01 1.78 18.50
N HIS A 82 9.63 1.13 17.51
CA HIS A 82 10.70 1.70 16.67
C HIS A 82 10.22 2.90 15.87
N VAL A 83 9.02 2.81 15.30
CA VAL A 83 8.43 3.91 14.52
C VAL A 83 8.09 5.10 15.41
N LEU A 84 7.58 4.88 16.62
CA LEU A 84 7.31 5.97 17.58
C LEU A 84 8.61 6.65 18.05
N ALA A 85 9.67 5.90 18.32
CA ALA A 85 10.96 6.49 18.70
C ALA A 85 11.60 7.27 17.53
N ALA A 86 11.48 6.77 16.30
CA ALA A 86 11.93 7.49 15.11
C ALA A 86 11.10 8.76 14.84
N HIS A 87 9.81 8.72 15.15
CA HIS A 87 8.93 9.89 15.12
C HIS A 87 9.39 10.97 16.09
N ASP A 88 9.73 10.61 17.33
CA ASP A 88 10.19 11.57 18.36
C ASP A 88 11.50 12.27 17.97
N MET A 89 12.32 11.62 17.13
CA MET A 89 13.54 12.18 16.54
C MET A 89 13.30 12.95 15.22
N LEU A 90 12.04 13.05 14.75
CA LEU A 90 11.67 13.64 13.46
C LEU A 90 12.43 13.04 12.27
N ALA A 91 12.76 11.75 12.36
CA ALA A 91 13.59 11.05 11.38
C ALA A 91 12.79 10.46 10.21
N ILE A 92 11.47 10.45 10.30
CA ILE A 92 10.59 9.76 9.35
C ILE A 92 10.52 10.52 8.02
N GLU A 93 10.88 9.83 6.93
CA GLU A 93 10.69 10.29 5.55
C GLU A 93 9.32 9.84 5.02
N SER A 94 9.05 8.54 5.12
CA SER A 94 7.83 7.90 4.63
C SER A 94 7.29 6.95 5.70
N LEU A 95 6.07 7.18 6.16
CA LEU A 95 5.36 6.33 7.10
C LEU A 95 4.39 5.40 6.35
N LEU A 96 4.48 4.10 6.61
CA LEU A 96 3.60 3.07 6.09
C LEU A 96 2.78 2.49 7.25
N ILE A 97 1.45 2.57 7.16
CA ILE A 97 0.55 2.09 8.21
C ILE A 97 -0.64 1.35 7.61
N VAL A 98 -1.04 0.22 8.20
CA VAL A 98 -2.25 -0.50 7.79
C VAL A 98 -3.49 0.10 8.46
N ASP A 99 -4.59 0.19 7.73
CA ASP A 99 -5.86 0.74 8.21
C ASP A 99 -6.46 -0.04 9.40
N SER A 100 -6.09 -1.32 9.55
CA SER A 100 -6.47 -2.19 10.68
C SER A 100 -5.96 -1.66 12.02
N VAL A 101 -4.81 -0.96 12.05
CA VAL A 101 -4.24 -0.37 13.27
C VAL A 101 -5.18 0.71 13.83
N PHE A 102 -5.86 1.48 12.96
CA PHE A 102 -6.88 2.44 13.38
C PHE A 102 -8.19 1.81 13.84
N ARG A 103 -8.37 0.49 13.66
CA ARG A 103 -9.55 -0.25 14.12
C ARG A 103 -9.30 -0.99 15.43
N SER A 104 -8.17 -0.75 16.11
CA SER A 104 -7.87 -1.40 17.38
C SER A 104 -8.92 -1.05 18.45
N LYS A 105 -9.10 -1.95 19.42
CA LYS A 105 -10.09 -1.78 20.50
C LYS A 105 -9.71 -0.66 21.46
N ASP A 106 -8.42 -0.32 21.53
CA ASP A 106 -7.90 0.71 22.39
C ASP A 106 -8.15 2.10 21.76
N ALA A 107 -8.74 3.02 22.54
CA ALA A 107 -8.99 4.37 22.08
C ALA A 107 -7.71 5.23 22.12
N ASN A 108 -6.79 4.94 23.02
CA ASN A 108 -5.55 5.71 23.17
C ASN A 108 -4.59 5.41 22.02
N GLU A 109 -4.42 4.13 21.69
CA GLU A 109 -3.60 3.68 20.55
C GLU A 109 -4.05 4.35 19.25
N ARG A 110 -5.35 4.34 18.97
CA ARG A 110 -5.91 4.98 17.76
C ARG A 110 -5.65 6.48 17.71
N ARG A 111 -5.77 7.18 18.84
CA ARG A 111 -5.47 8.62 18.93
C ARG A 111 -3.99 8.88 18.73
N ARG A 112 -3.12 8.06 19.31
CA ARG A 112 -1.67 8.17 19.16
C ARG A 112 -1.26 8.02 17.70
N TRP A 113 -1.74 6.98 17.00
CA TRP A 113 -1.43 6.80 15.58
C TRP A 113 -2.00 7.90 14.69
N ALA A 114 -3.22 8.39 14.97
CA ALA A 114 -3.78 9.51 14.23
C ALA A 114 -2.93 10.78 14.41
N GLN A 115 -2.51 11.06 15.65
CA GLN A 115 -1.61 12.18 15.95
C GLN A 115 -0.27 12.04 15.24
N THR A 116 0.37 10.86 15.30
CA THR A 116 1.65 10.60 14.63
C THR A 116 1.53 10.79 13.11
N VAL A 117 0.44 10.36 12.47
CA VAL A 117 0.23 10.59 11.04
C VAL A 117 0.14 12.08 10.71
N ASP A 118 -0.56 12.86 11.53
CA ASP A 118 -0.68 14.31 11.35
C ASP A 118 0.66 15.03 11.59
N GLU A 119 1.42 14.61 12.60
CA GLU A 119 2.75 15.15 12.94
C GLU A 119 3.78 14.85 11.85
N VAL A 120 3.81 13.62 11.31
CA VAL A 120 4.68 13.25 10.19
C VAL A 120 4.35 14.08 8.95
N ARG A 121 3.06 14.28 8.64
CA ARG A 121 2.65 15.17 7.54
C ARG A 121 3.10 16.62 7.80
N GLY A 122 2.96 17.10 9.02
CA GLY A 122 3.41 18.43 9.44
C GLY A 122 4.94 18.62 9.32
N ALA A 123 5.72 17.57 9.59
CA ALA A 123 7.18 17.54 9.43
C ALA A 123 7.62 17.40 7.95
N GLY A 124 6.68 17.34 7.01
CA GLY A 124 6.94 17.18 5.58
C GLY A 124 7.26 15.74 5.16
N GLY A 125 6.94 14.76 6.01
CA GLY A 125 7.01 13.33 5.66
C GLY A 125 5.81 12.88 4.84
N LYS A 126 5.98 11.82 4.06
CA LYS A 126 4.90 11.18 3.31
C LYS A 126 4.24 10.12 4.18
N THR A 127 2.92 9.99 4.10
CA THR A 127 2.18 8.95 4.85
C THR A 127 1.34 8.12 3.89
N HIS A 128 1.52 6.81 3.92
CA HIS A 128 0.81 5.84 3.11
C HIS A 128 -0.04 4.96 4.01
N VAL A 129 -1.36 5.05 3.85
CA VAL A 129 -2.32 4.23 4.59
C VAL A 129 -2.78 3.08 3.69
N PHE A 130 -2.32 1.87 4.03
CA PHE A 130 -2.60 0.63 3.31
C PHE A 130 -3.90 0.01 3.78
N SER A 131 -4.67 -0.54 2.84
CA SER A 131 -5.84 -1.36 3.19
C SER A 131 -5.40 -2.77 3.54
N ALA A 132 -5.81 -3.28 4.70
CA ALA A 132 -5.58 -4.69 5.08
C ALA A 132 -6.20 -5.70 4.10
N ALA A 133 -7.14 -5.27 3.25
CA ALA A 133 -7.74 -6.12 2.22
C ALA A 133 -6.91 -6.20 0.92
N HIS A 134 -5.86 -5.39 0.79
CA HIS A 134 -4.95 -5.39 -0.35
C HIS A 134 -3.68 -6.20 -0.05
N ALA A 135 -3.07 -6.80 -1.08
CA ALA A 135 -1.91 -7.67 -0.92
C ALA A 135 -0.72 -6.96 -0.25
N SER A 136 -0.49 -5.68 -0.57
CA SER A 136 0.57 -4.88 0.09
C SER A 136 0.26 -4.59 1.57
N GLY A 137 -1.02 -4.46 1.93
CA GLY A 137 -1.43 -4.33 3.33
C GLY A 137 -1.26 -5.63 4.13
N GLU A 138 -1.47 -6.79 3.50
CA GLU A 138 -1.22 -8.10 4.10
C GLU A 138 0.28 -8.29 4.40
N GLN A 139 1.16 -7.93 3.46
CA GLN A 139 2.61 -7.98 3.67
C GLN A 139 3.07 -7.01 4.77
N LEU A 140 2.55 -5.78 4.78
CA LEU A 140 2.89 -4.83 5.84
C LEU A 140 2.38 -5.32 7.21
N TRP A 141 1.25 -6.03 7.24
CA TRP A 141 0.71 -6.65 8.45
C TRP A 141 1.61 -7.77 9.00
N GLU A 142 2.23 -8.57 8.12
CA GLU A 142 3.25 -9.54 8.51
C GLU A 142 4.47 -8.87 9.17
N LEU A 143 4.81 -7.66 8.72
CA LEU A 143 5.82 -6.79 9.32
C LEU A 143 5.28 -5.93 10.47
N THR A 144 4.38 -6.47 11.31
CA THR A 144 3.75 -5.83 12.47
C THR A 144 2.73 -4.71 12.17
N GLY A 145 2.43 -4.44 10.90
CA GLY A 145 1.40 -3.49 10.47
C GLY A 145 1.81 -2.01 10.44
N VAL A 146 3.03 -1.69 10.90
CA VAL A 146 3.58 -0.34 10.88
C VAL A 146 5.05 -0.39 10.50
N ALA A 147 5.43 0.42 9.50
CA ALA A 147 6.80 0.57 9.06
C ALA A 147 7.10 2.03 8.68
N ALA A 148 8.37 2.41 8.70
CA ALA A 148 8.81 3.74 8.31
C ALA A 148 10.19 3.70 7.65
N THR A 149 10.34 4.48 6.59
CA THR A 149 11.62 4.82 5.98
C THR A 149 12.13 6.12 6.57
N LEU A 150 13.41 6.17 6.94
CA LEU A 150 14.04 7.29 7.61
C LEU A 150 14.85 8.18 6.66
N ARG A 151 14.87 9.49 6.92
CA ARG A 151 15.67 10.48 6.18
C ARG A 151 17.18 10.32 6.42
N PHE A 152 17.55 9.91 7.64
CA PHE A 152 18.93 9.67 8.05
C PHE A 152 19.05 8.32 8.76
N PRO A 153 20.22 7.66 8.69
CA PRO A 153 20.43 6.38 9.33
C PRO A 153 20.42 6.52 10.86
N LEU A 154 19.72 5.60 11.54
CA LEU A 154 19.61 5.51 12.99
C LEU A 154 20.03 4.12 13.48
N PRO A 155 21.34 3.80 13.48
CA PRO A 155 21.83 2.47 13.86
C PRO A 155 21.45 2.09 15.30
N ASP A 156 21.46 3.07 16.21
CA ASP A 156 21.13 2.87 17.63
C ASP A 156 19.70 2.36 17.84
N LEU A 157 18.78 2.67 16.92
CA LEU A 157 17.37 2.31 17.05
C LEU A 157 17.06 0.95 16.42
N VAL A 158 17.82 0.53 15.41
CA VAL A 158 17.65 -0.78 14.76
C VAL A 158 17.92 -1.92 15.74
N ASP A 159 19.01 -1.80 16.52
CA ASP A 159 19.42 -2.81 17.48
C ASP A 159 18.75 -2.65 18.86
N ALA A 160 17.95 -1.60 19.04
CA ALA A 160 17.24 -1.36 20.28
C ALA A 160 16.05 -2.31 20.43
N GLU A 161 16.11 -3.22 21.41
CA GLU A 161 14.92 -3.88 21.93
C GLU A 161 14.11 -2.88 22.75
N LEU A 162 13.16 -2.22 22.10
CA LEU A 162 12.23 -1.34 22.76
C LEU A 162 11.06 -2.16 23.34
N PRO A 163 10.63 -1.86 24.58
CA PRO A 163 9.44 -2.49 25.14
C PRO A 163 8.21 -2.16 24.28
N PRO A 164 7.18 -3.02 24.28
CA PRO A 164 5.95 -2.74 23.56
C PRO A 164 5.40 -1.38 24.02
N PRO A 165 4.95 -0.53 23.08
CA PRO A 165 4.48 0.80 23.42
C PRO A 165 3.29 0.69 24.37
N GLN A 166 3.33 1.46 25.45
CA GLN A 166 2.20 1.63 26.35
C GLN A 166 1.36 2.80 25.80
N PHE A 167 0.16 2.48 25.33
CA PHE A 167 -0.77 3.45 24.74
C PHE A 167 -1.70 4.08 25.77
#